data_AF-A0AAV6UMH1-F1
#
_entry.id   AF-A0AAV6UMH1-F1
#
_cell.length_a   1.000
_cell.length_b   1.000
_cell.length_c   1.000
_cell.angle_alpha   90.00
_cell.angle_beta   90.00
_cell.angle_gamma   90.00
#
_symmetry.space_group_name_H-M   'P 1'
#
loop_
_entity.id
_entity.type
_entity.pdbx_description
1 polymer ?
#
loop_
_entity_poly.entity_id
_entity_poly.type
_entity_poly.pdbx_seq_one_letter_code
_entity_poly.pdbx_strand_id
1 'polypeptide(L)'
;MEPKPRSGGNRRRRDRAARMQKRRQQCTVAEISENDEDAPLVRQKRPPTRKKRIKEPVFQEDIVDGFAFLCFKTYEDLQDKTFVLLKLN
;
A
#
# COMPACT_ATOMS: atom_id res chain seq x y z
N MET A 1 -42.51 -4.97 6.33
CA MET A 1 -41.05 -4.82 6.47
C MET A 1 -40.56 -3.96 5.31
N GLU A 2 -40.09 -2.73 5.55
CA GLU A 2 -39.52 -1.88 4.50
C GLU A 2 -37.98 -1.91 4.53
N PRO A 3 -37.30 -1.97 3.37
CA PRO A 3 -35.83 -1.98 3.32
C PRO A 3 -35.23 -0.57 3.47
N LYS A 4 -34.34 -0.42 4.46
CA LYS A 4 -33.61 0.83 4.78
C LYS A 4 -32.55 1.15 3.69
N PRO A 5 -32.59 2.32 3.02
CA PRO A 5 -31.61 2.63 1.96
C PRO A 5 -30.23 2.97 2.53
N ARG A 6 -29.22 2.14 2.25
CA ARG A 6 -27.80 2.42 2.52
C ARG A 6 -27.22 3.37 1.46
N SER A 7 -27.70 4.62 1.40
CA SER A 7 -27.40 5.54 0.28
C SER A 7 -26.65 6.82 0.68
N GLY A 8 -25.91 6.83 1.79
CA GLY A 8 -25.14 8.01 2.21
C GLY A 8 -23.74 8.12 1.59
N GLY A 9 -23.03 6.99 1.47
CA GLY A 9 -21.61 6.96 1.13
C GLY A 9 -21.30 7.22 -0.35
N ASN A 10 -22.09 6.65 -1.26
CA ASN A 10 -21.87 6.79 -2.70
C ASN A 10 -22.08 8.22 -3.20
N ARG A 11 -23.03 8.95 -2.62
CA ARG A 11 -23.30 10.36 -2.98
C ARG A 11 -22.12 11.26 -2.62
N ARG A 12 -21.60 11.15 -1.38
CA ARG A 12 -20.42 11.92 -0.93
C ARG A 12 -19.17 11.62 -1.77
N ARG A 13 -18.95 10.36 -2.12
CA ARG A 13 -17.83 9.96 -2.99
C ARG A 13 -17.96 10.53 -4.40
N ARG A 14 -19.17 10.52 -4.96
CA ARG A 14 -19.47 11.08 -6.29
C ARG A 14 -19.29 12.60 -6.32
N ASP A 15 -19.80 13.31 -5.33
CA ASP A 15 -19.67 14.77 -5.25
C ASP A 15 -18.20 15.19 -5.10
N ARG A 16 -17.41 14.46 -4.30
CA ARG A 16 -15.97 14.69 -4.17
C ARG A 16 -15.24 14.44 -5.49
N ALA A 17 -15.58 13.38 -6.21
CA ALA A 17 -14.98 13.07 -7.51
C ALA A 17 -15.29 14.15 -8.56
N ALA A 18 -16.56 14.61 -8.63
CA ALA A 18 -16.97 15.68 -9.53
C ALA A 18 -16.23 17.00 -9.24
N ARG A 19 -16.08 17.37 -7.96
CA ARG A 19 -15.29 18.56 -7.55
C ARG A 19 -13.82 18.45 -7.96
N MET A 20 -13.22 17.28 -7.81
CA MET A 20 -11.82 17.04 -8.22
C MET A 20 -11.66 17.09 -9.75
N GLN A 21 -12.60 16.54 -10.51
CA GLN A 21 -12.59 16.63 -11.98
C GLN A 21 -12.75 18.08 -12.45
N LYS A 22 -13.68 18.85 -11.85
CA LYS A 22 -13.86 20.28 -12.17
C LYS A 22 -12.60 21.11 -11.85
N ARG A 23 -11.94 20.85 -10.71
CA ARG A 23 -10.65 21.52 -10.39
C ARG A 23 -9.56 21.16 -11.40
N ARG A 24 -9.47 19.90 -11.86
CA ARG A 24 -8.52 19.50 -12.91
C ARG A 24 -8.82 20.23 -14.23
N GLN A 25 -10.08 20.31 -14.63
CA GLN A 25 -10.49 21.05 -15.84
C GLN A 25 -10.25 22.56 -15.73
N GLN A 26 -10.46 23.17 -14.57
CA GLN A 26 -10.16 24.60 -14.37
C GLN A 26 -8.65 24.89 -14.39
N CYS A 27 -7.82 24.02 -13.81
CA CYS A 27 -6.37 24.15 -13.92
C CYS A 27 -5.89 23.96 -15.37
N THR A 28 -6.49 23.05 -16.15
CA THR A 28 -6.15 22.91 -17.57
C THR A 28 -6.65 24.09 -18.41
N VAL A 29 -7.84 24.66 -18.14
CA VAL A 29 -8.35 25.80 -18.93
C VAL A 29 -7.56 27.10 -18.65
N ALA A 30 -7.00 27.26 -17.44
CA ALA A 30 -6.12 28.39 -17.13
C ALA A 30 -4.69 28.26 -17.72
N GLU A 31 -4.27 27.05 -18.12
CA GLU A 31 -2.96 26.79 -18.75
C GLU A 31 -3.02 26.57 -20.27
N ILE A 32 -4.21 26.42 -20.87
CA ILE A 32 -4.42 26.18 -22.31
C ILE A 32 -5.07 27.40 -22.98
N SER A 33 -4.59 28.61 -22.69
CA SER A 33 -4.87 29.80 -23.52
C SER A 33 -3.67 30.21 -24.39
N GLU A 34 -2.51 29.56 -24.24
CA GLU A 34 -1.40 29.71 -25.17
C GLU A 34 -0.72 28.35 -25.37
N ASN A 35 -0.91 27.81 -26.58
CA ASN A 35 -0.01 26.90 -27.27
C ASN A 35 -0.04 25.39 -26.95
N ASP A 36 -0.01 24.64 -28.05
CA ASP A 36 0.30 23.21 -28.22
C ASP A 36 -0.73 22.14 -27.82
N GLU A 37 -1.44 21.71 -28.88
CA GLU A 37 -1.80 20.32 -29.16
C GLU A 37 -0.67 19.32 -28.75
N ASP A 38 -1.06 18.16 -28.22
CA ASP A 38 -0.23 16.94 -28.13
C ASP A 38 0.93 16.83 -27.11
N ALA A 39 0.84 17.42 -25.91
CA ALA A 39 1.74 17.03 -24.81
C ALA A 39 1.15 15.89 -23.95
N PRO A 40 1.73 14.66 -23.93
CA PRO A 40 1.26 13.60 -23.06
C PRO A 40 1.52 14.00 -21.60
N LEU A 41 0.46 14.02 -20.77
CA LEU A 41 0.55 14.18 -19.31
C LEU A 41 1.66 13.25 -18.78
N VAL A 42 2.83 13.83 -18.47
CA VAL A 42 3.99 13.08 -17.97
C VAL A 42 3.64 12.59 -16.58
N ARG A 43 3.05 11.39 -16.52
CA ARG A 43 2.81 10.69 -15.26
C ARG A 43 4.18 10.44 -14.66
N GLN A 44 4.50 11.14 -13.56
CA GLN A 44 5.69 10.84 -12.78
C GLN A 44 5.75 9.32 -12.56
N LYS A 45 6.87 8.71 -12.97
CA LYS A 45 7.08 7.27 -12.79
C LYS A 45 7.05 7.00 -11.29
N ARG A 46 5.93 6.45 -10.81
CA ARG A 46 5.81 6.07 -9.40
C ARG A 46 6.89 5.03 -9.12
N PRO A 47 7.58 5.11 -7.97
CA PRO A 47 8.48 4.05 -7.55
C PRO A 47 7.74 2.71 -7.63
N PRO A 48 8.41 1.66 -8.13
CA PRO A 48 7.80 0.34 -8.21
C PRO A 48 7.29 -0.03 -6.82
N THR A 49 5.99 -0.28 -6.72
CA THR A 49 5.38 -0.70 -5.46
C THR A 49 5.97 -2.06 -5.11
N ARG A 50 6.91 -2.11 -4.16
CA ARG A 50 7.41 -3.38 -3.63
C ARG A 50 6.23 -4.11 -3.02
N LYS A 51 5.70 -5.10 -3.74
CA LYS A 51 4.78 -6.08 -3.18
C LYS A 51 5.53 -6.68 -1.99
N LYS A 52 5.05 -6.42 -0.76
CA LYS A 52 5.55 -7.12 0.42
C LYS A 52 5.28 -8.60 0.15
N ARG A 53 6.33 -9.37 -0.14
CA ARG A 53 6.20 -10.82 -0.21
C ARG A 53 5.81 -11.24 1.20
N ILE A 54 4.58 -11.72 1.36
CA ILE A 54 4.16 -12.42 2.58
C ILE A 54 4.93 -13.73 2.51
N LYS A 55 6.16 -13.74 3.05
CA LYS A 55 6.92 -14.96 3.22
C LYS A 55 6.42 -15.60 4.51
N GLU A 56 6.13 -16.89 4.45
CA GLU A 56 5.77 -17.64 5.64
C GLU A 56 6.82 -17.43 6.75
N PRO A 57 6.41 -17.40 8.02
CA PRO A 57 7.34 -17.35 9.13
C PRO A 57 8.34 -18.51 9.03
N VAL A 58 9.62 -18.20 9.21
CA VAL A 58 10.72 -19.19 9.14
C VAL A 58 10.66 -20.16 10.34
N PHE A 59 10.07 -19.73 11.45
CA PHE A 59 9.92 -20.49 12.67
C PHE A 59 8.53 -20.27 13.27
N GLN A 60 8.09 -21.22 14.08
CA GLN A 60 6.95 -21.06 14.97
C GLN A 60 7.45 -20.55 16.32
N GLU A 61 6.71 -19.63 16.93
CA GLU A 61 6.99 -19.07 18.24
C GLU A 61 5.85 -19.41 19.19
N ASP A 62 6.19 -20.07 20.30
CA ASP A 62 5.27 -20.38 21.38
C ASP A 62 5.79 -19.72 22.67
N ILE A 63 4.91 -19.05 23.42
CA ILE A 63 5.25 -18.38 24.68
C ILE A 63 4.62 -19.14 25.83
N VAL A 64 5.44 -19.63 26.76
CA VAL A 64 5.00 -20.37 27.95
C VAL A 64 5.74 -19.82 29.17
N ASP A 65 5.00 -19.43 30.21
CA ASP A 65 5.52 -18.92 31.50
C ASP A 65 6.59 -17.80 31.37
N GLY A 66 6.44 -16.93 30.37
CA GLY A 66 7.36 -15.82 30.12
C GLY A 66 8.62 -16.18 29.33
N PHE A 67 8.75 -17.43 28.89
CA PHE A 67 9.80 -17.89 28.00
C PHE A 67 9.28 -18.02 26.57
N ALA A 68 10.10 -17.63 25.59
CA ALA A 68 9.82 -17.83 24.18
C ALA A 68 10.53 -19.09 23.68
N PHE A 69 9.75 -20.00 23.09
CA PHE A 69 10.22 -21.22 22.45
C PHE A 69 10.12 -21.04 20.94
N LEU A 70 11.26 -21.20 20.26
CA LEU A 70 11.39 -21.01 18.82
C LEU A 70 11.58 -22.38 18.15
N CYS A 71 10.62 -22.81 17.34
CA CYS A 71 10.68 -24.07 16.60
C CYS A 71 11.06 -23.83 15.14
N PHE A 72 12.23 -24.33 14.74
CA PHE A 72 12.75 -24.26 13.37
C PHE A 72 12.55 -25.59 12.65
N LYS A 73 12.31 -25.53 11.33
CA LYS A 73 12.18 -26.74 10.50
C LYS A 73 13.53 -27.37 10.19
N THR A 74 14.55 -26.55 10.00
CA THR A 74 15.91 -27.00 9.67
C THR A 74 16.95 -26.34 10.56
N TYR A 75 18.12 -26.97 10.67
CA TYR A 75 19.25 -26.41 11.41
C TYR A 75 19.78 -25.13 10.75
N GLU A 76 19.80 -25.09 9.42
CA GLU A 76 20.21 -23.92 8.64
C GLU A 76 19.35 -22.69 9.00
N ASP A 77 18.03 -22.86 9.15
CA ASP A 77 17.12 -21.76 9.52
C ASP A 77 17.47 -21.14 10.90
N LEU A 78 17.94 -21.96 11.85
CA LEU A 78 18.41 -21.51 13.15
C LEU A 78 19.77 -20.81 13.04
N GLN A 79 20.67 -21.38 12.25
CA GLN A 79 22.02 -20.89 12.05
C GLN A 79 22.04 -19.53 11.34
N ASP A 80 21.24 -19.36 10.28
CA ASP A 80 21.07 -18.09 9.57
C ASP A 80 20.55 -17.00 10.51
N LYS A 81 19.59 -17.34 11.37
CA LYS A 81 19.01 -16.42 12.36
C LYS A 81 20.04 -15.98 13.40
N THR A 82 20.83 -16.91 13.93
CA THR A 82 21.87 -16.61 14.93
C THR A 82 23.04 -15.84 14.32
N PHE A 83 23.47 -16.18 13.10
CA PHE A 83 24.53 -15.44 12.42
C PHE A 83 24.13 -14.02 12.04
N VAL A 84 22.88 -13.77 11.64
CA VAL A 84 22.40 -12.39 11.42
C VAL A 84 22.49 -11.55 12.70
N LEU A 85 22.20 -12.14 13.86
CA LEU A 85 22.31 -11.46 15.15
C LEU A 85 23.77 -11.17 15.53
N LEU A 86 24.71 -12.06 15.19
CA LEU A 86 26.14 -11.89 15.49
C LEU A 86 26.87 -10.96 14.51
N LYS A 87 26.39 -10.85 13.26
CA LYS A 87 27.02 -10.04 12.19
C LYS A 87 26.61 -8.56 12.22
N LEU A 88 25.84 -8.15 13.23
CA LEU A 88 25.38 -6.78 13.44
C LEU A 88 26.32 -5.94 14.31
N ASN A 89 27.54 -6.42 14.60
CA ASN A 89 28.59 -5.68 15.30
C ASN A 89 29.78 -5.41 14.37
#